data_AF-A0A564Y870-F1
#
_entry.id   AF-A0A564Y870-F1
#
_cell.length_a   1.000
_cell.length_b   1.000
_cell.length_c   1.000
_cell.angle_alpha   90.00
_cell.angle_beta   90.00
_cell.angle_gamma   90.00
#
_symmetry.space_group_name_H-M   'P 1'
#
loop_
_entity.id
_entity.type
_entity.pdbx_description
1 polymer ?
#
loop_
_entity_poly.entity_id
_entity_poly.type
_entity_poly.pdbx_seq_one_letter_code
_entity_poly.pdbx_strand_id
1 'polypeptide(L)'
;MARKIVTGVLTIVGAFIFNLSMGYYYTMGNMSPYLAAYMKIKTSETVWFNSVALAFQAMTMPLGGILHMKFGFRLPVILGSILGWGGMFLSRLTVDHGMGPFIVTYCIMFGFGIGLPYSVFLSVASSVNI
;
A
#
# COMPACT_ATOMS: atom_id res chain seq x y z
N MET A 1 -20.88 2.08 -27.17
CA MET A 1 -19.73 3.00 -27.08
C MET A 1 -19.74 3.78 -25.76
N ALA A 2 -20.82 4.51 -25.42
CA ALA A 2 -20.95 5.27 -24.17
C ALA A 2 -20.64 4.49 -22.88
N ARG A 3 -21.13 3.25 -22.74
CA ARG A 3 -20.87 2.42 -21.54
C ARG A 3 -19.38 2.14 -21.30
N LYS A 4 -18.58 1.95 -22.36
CA LYS A 4 -17.13 1.70 -22.25
C LYS A 4 -16.37 2.96 -21.80
N ILE A 5 -16.79 4.13 -22.28
CA ILE A 5 -16.24 5.42 -21.90
C ILE A 5 -16.53 5.69 -20.42
N VAL A 6 -17.79 5.50 -19.98
CA VAL A 6 -18.17 5.68 -18.57
C VAL A 6 -17.38 4.75 -17.64
N THR A 7 -17.23 3.46 -17.99
CA THR A 7 -16.42 2.53 -17.19
C THR A 7 -14.94 2.89 -17.18
N GLY A 8 -14.42 3.42 -18.29
CA GLY A 8 -13.03 3.89 -18.38
C GLY A 8 -12.77 5.07 -17.46
N VAL A 9 -13.62 6.11 -17.53
CA VAL A 9 -13.54 7.29 -16.66
C VAL A 9 -13.64 6.88 -15.19
N LEU A 10 -14.59 6.02 -14.82
CA LEU A 10 -14.73 5.53 -13.44
C LEU A 10 -13.47 4.78 -12.96
N THR A 11 -12.80 4.03 -13.84
CA THR A 11 -11.58 3.31 -13.50
C THR A 11 -10.41 4.27 -13.24
N ILE A 12 -10.26 5.31 -14.07
CA ILE A 12 -9.23 6.34 -13.90
C ILE A 12 -9.46 7.12 -12.59
N VAL A 13 -10.71 7.54 -12.35
CA VAL A 13 -11.08 8.24 -11.10
C VAL A 13 -10.80 7.37 -9.88
N GLY A 14 -11.16 6.08 -9.92
CA GLY A 14 -10.88 5.13 -8.85
C GLY A 14 -9.37 4.95 -8.60
N ALA A 15 -8.58 4.78 -9.67
CA ALA A 15 -7.13 4.68 -9.57
C ALA A 15 -6.50 5.96 -8.99
N PHE A 16 -7.00 7.13 -9.39
CA PHE A 16 -6.56 8.41 -8.86
C PHE A 16 -6.84 8.54 -7.36
N ILE A 17 -8.06 8.27 -6.91
CA ILE A 17 -8.45 8.34 -5.49
C ILE A 17 -7.61 7.35 -4.66
N PHE A 18 -7.35 6.17 -5.20
CA PHE A 18 -6.54 5.17 -4.52
C PHE A 18 -5.08 5.62 -4.36
N ASN A 19 -4.45 6.14 -5.42
CA ASN A 19 -3.09 6.70 -5.34
C ASN A 19 -3.03 7.91 -4.41
N LEU A 20 -4.05 8.77 -4.42
CA LEU A 20 -4.15 9.89 -3.48
C LEU A 20 -4.19 9.39 -2.02
N SER A 21 -4.94 8.32 -1.76
CA SER A 21 -5.02 7.71 -0.44
C SER A 21 -3.67 7.12 0.00
N MET A 22 -2.88 6.59 -0.93
CA MET A 22 -1.51 6.12 -0.66
C MET A 22 -0.54 7.24 -0.31
N GLY A 23 -0.85 8.49 -0.67
CA GLY A 23 -0.11 9.66 -0.24
C GLY A 23 0.03 9.79 1.28
N TYR A 24 -0.87 9.15 2.05
CA TYR A 24 -0.74 8.97 3.50
C TYR A 24 0.66 8.47 3.90
N TYR A 25 1.29 7.60 3.11
CA TYR A 25 2.61 7.04 3.44
C TYR A 25 3.66 8.11 3.70
N TYR A 26 3.61 9.23 2.98
CA TYR A 26 4.55 10.34 3.17
C TYR A 26 4.40 11.04 4.53
N THR A 27 3.21 10.98 5.14
CA THR A 27 3.00 11.55 6.49
C THR A 27 3.68 10.74 7.58
N MET A 28 4.04 9.47 7.31
CA MET A 28 4.73 8.62 8.28
C MET A 28 6.13 9.15 8.64
N GLY A 29 6.79 9.85 7.73
CA GLY A 29 8.05 10.54 8.02
C GLY A 29 7.89 11.54 9.18
N ASN A 30 6.78 12.27 9.21
CA ASN A 30 6.47 13.21 10.29
C ASN A 30 6.00 12.50 11.58
N MET A 31 5.36 11.33 11.47
CA MET A 31 4.90 10.56 12.64
C MET A 31 5.99 9.74 13.32
N SER A 32 7.07 9.41 12.59
CA SER A 32 8.20 8.60 13.08
C SER A 32 8.76 9.03 14.46
N PRO A 33 9.05 10.32 14.75
CA PRO A 33 9.53 10.72 16.07
C PRO A 33 8.50 10.51 17.19
N TYR A 34 7.21 10.69 16.91
CA TYR A 34 6.14 10.44 17.88
C TYR A 34 6.02 8.95 18.21
N LEU A 35 6.13 8.11 17.18
CA LEU A 35 6.19 6.66 17.34
C LEU A 35 7.43 6.24 18.15
N ALA A 36 8.57 6.89 17.92
CA ALA A 36 9.79 6.64 18.68
C ALA A 36 9.61 6.94 20.17
N ALA A 37 9.05 8.12 20.48
CA ALA A 37 8.77 8.54 21.85
C ALA A 37 7.73 7.64 22.53
N TYR A 38 6.67 7.26 21.80
CA TYR A 38 5.59 6.42 22.32
C TYR A 38 6.06 5.00 22.63
N MET A 39 6.77 4.36 21.69
CA MET A 39 7.30 3.01 21.86
C MET A 39 8.60 2.96 22.69
N LYS A 40 9.12 4.12 23.13
CA LYS A 40 10.38 4.26 23.87
C LYS A 40 11.57 3.63 23.14
N ILE A 41 11.61 3.76 21.82
CA ILE A 41 12.69 3.26 20.95
C ILE A 41 13.63 4.38 20.54
N LYS A 42 14.83 4.04 20.07
CA LYS A 42 15.78 5.05 19.58
C LYS A 42 15.30 5.62 18.25
N THR A 43 15.54 6.91 18.01
CA THR A 43 15.26 7.54 16.71
C THR A 43 15.98 6.86 15.55
N SER A 44 17.15 6.25 15.79
CA SER A 44 17.84 5.45 14.78
C SER A 44 17.06 4.21 14.33
N GLU A 45 16.17 3.69 15.17
CA GLU A 45 15.39 2.48 14.87
C GLU A 45 14.14 2.79 14.03
N THR A 46 13.66 4.03 13.99
CA THR A 46 12.50 4.40 13.16
C THR A 46 12.80 4.33 11.67
N VAL A 47 14.08 4.31 11.28
CA VAL A 47 14.52 4.10 9.88
C VAL A 47 13.99 2.76 9.34
N TRP A 48 13.86 1.74 10.20
CA TRP A 48 13.33 0.44 9.80
C TRP A 48 11.90 0.51 9.25
N PHE A 49 11.09 1.47 9.68
CA PHE A 49 9.69 1.56 9.23
C PHE A 49 9.59 1.83 7.72
N ASN A 50 10.31 2.83 7.23
CA ASN A 50 10.33 3.15 5.80
C ASN A 50 11.09 2.11 4.98
N SER A 51 12.24 1.63 5.49
CA SER A 51 13.06 0.65 4.76
C SER A 51 12.32 -0.67 4.54
N VAL A 52 11.64 -1.20 5.57
CA VAL A 52 10.88 -2.44 5.45
C VAL A 52 9.66 -2.25 4.56
N ALA A 53 8.91 -1.16 4.73
CA ALA A 53 7.73 -0.89 3.89
C ALA A 53 8.10 -0.79 2.40
N LEU A 54 9.17 -0.07 2.04
CA LEU A 54 9.66 0.02 0.67
C LEU A 54 10.18 -1.31 0.12
N ALA A 55 10.90 -2.09 0.94
CA ALA A 55 11.38 -3.40 0.53
C ALA A 55 10.21 -4.33 0.16
N PHE A 56 9.17 -4.38 1.01
CA PHE A 56 8.00 -5.21 0.74
C PHE A 56 7.15 -4.66 -0.41
N GLN A 57 7.04 -3.34 -0.58
CA GLN A 57 6.42 -2.74 -1.76
C GLN A 57 7.12 -3.20 -3.04
N ALA A 58 8.46 -3.09 -3.09
CA ALA A 58 9.25 -3.47 -4.27
C ALA A 58 9.13 -4.98 -4.57
N MET A 59 9.15 -5.83 -3.54
CA MET A 59 8.96 -7.28 -3.71
C MET A 59 7.56 -7.65 -4.21
N THR A 60 6.54 -6.90 -3.81
CA THR A 60 5.14 -7.24 -4.10
C THR A 60 4.63 -6.65 -5.41
N MET A 61 5.31 -5.66 -5.99
CA MET A 61 5.00 -5.13 -7.31
C MET A 61 5.04 -6.20 -8.43
N PRO A 62 6.09 -7.02 -8.58
CA PRO A 62 6.09 -8.12 -9.55
C PRO A 62 4.98 -9.14 -9.30
N LEU A 63 4.69 -9.44 -8.02
CA LEU A 63 3.62 -10.36 -7.64
C LEU A 63 2.25 -9.83 -8.08
N GLY A 64 2.00 -8.52 -7.92
CA GLY A 64 0.77 -7.87 -8.39
C GLY A 64 0.59 -7.99 -9.90
N GLY A 65 1.67 -7.83 -10.67
CA GLY A 65 1.67 -8.02 -12.13
C GLY A 65 1.34 -9.46 -12.54
N ILE A 66 1.94 -10.47 -11.90
CA ILE A 66 1.63 -11.89 -12.17
C ILE A 66 0.17 -12.20 -11.84
N LEU A 67 -0.31 -11.67 -10.71
CA LEU A 67 -1.68 -11.89 -10.25
C LEU A 67 -2.71 -11.22 -11.18
N HIS A 68 -2.37 -10.05 -11.73
CA HIS A 68 -3.15 -9.37 -12.77
C HIS A 68 -3.27 -10.22 -14.05
N MET A 69 -2.16 -10.83 -14.51
CA MET A 69 -2.18 -11.67 -15.71
C MET A 69 -3.08 -12.91 -15.56
N LYS A 70 -3.19 -13.49 -14.36
CA LYS A 70 -3.97 -14.71 -14.12
C LYS A 70 -5.43 -14.46 -13.74
N PHE A 71 -5.69 -13.46 -12.88
CA PHE A 71 -7.00 -13.25 -12.25
C PHE A 71 -7.63 -11.90 -12.57
N GLY A 72 -7.00 -11.10 -13.43
CA GLY A 72 -7.43 -9.75 -13.76
C GLY A 72 -7.15 -8.73 -12.66
N PHE A 73 -7.58 -7.49 -12.89
CA PHE A 73 -7.13 -6.33 -12.09
C PHE A 73 -7.81 -6.22 -10.71
N ARG A 74 -8.97 -6.85 -10.53
CA ARG A 74 -9.79 -6.67 -9.32
C ARG A 74 -9.20 -7.35 -8.10
N LEU A 75 -8.65 -8.56 -8.27
CA LEU A 75 -8.13 -9.35 -7.16
C LEU A 75 -6.92 -8.70 -6.47
N PRO A 76 -5.88 -8.24 -7.18
CA PRO A 76 -4.74 -7.56 -6.56
C PRO A 76 -5.14 -6.27 -5.83
N VAL A 77 -6.11 -5.52 -6.39
CA VAL A 77 -6.61 -4.28 -5.77
C VAL A 77 -7.36 -4.56 -4.47
N ILE A 78 -8.26 -5.56 -4.45
CA ILE A 78 -9.02 -5.92 -3.23
C ILE A 78 -8.07 -6.46 -2.15
N LEU A 79 -7.18 -7.39 -2.51
CA LEU A 79 -6.22 -7.96 -1.56
C LEU A 79 -5.27 -6.89 -1.00
N GLY A 80 -4.73 -6.03 -1.87
CA GLY A 80 -3.89 -4.92 -1.44
C GLY A 80 -4.63 -3.94 -0.55
N SER A 81 -5.89 -3.64 -0.84
CA SER A 81 -6.72 -2.75 -0.01
C SER A 81 -6.95 -3.35 1.38
N ILE A 82 -7.36 -4.63 1.47
CA ILE A 82 -7.63 -5.29 2.74
C ILE A 82 -6.34 -5.40 3.57
N LEU A 83 -5.22 -5.82 2.96
CA LEU A 83 -3.95 -5.95 3.67
C LEU A 83 -3.38 -4.59 4.09
N GLY A 84 -3.46 -3.58 3.23
CA GLY A 84 -2.94 -2.25 3.51
C GLY A 84 -3.71 -1.55 4.61
N TRP A 85 -5.02 -1.33 4.41
CA TRP A 85 -5.86 -0.64 5.39
C TRP A 85 -6.12 -1.48 6.64
N GLY A 86 -6.27 -2.80 6.48
CA GLY A 86 -6.36 -3.73 7.60
C GLY A 86 -5.09 -3.71 8.44
N GLY A 87 -3.91 -3.78 7.81
CA GLY A 87 -2.62 -3.68 8.51
C GLY A 87 -2.47 -2.38 9.30
N MET A 88 -2.89 -1.25 8.73
CA MET A 88 -2.93 0.03 9.44
C MET A 88 -3.91 0.05 10.61
N PHE A 89 -5.08 -0.57 10.48
CA PHE A 89 -6.01 -0.66 11.61
C PHE A 89 -5.43 -1.55 12.72
N LEU A 90 -4.82 -2.68 12.36
CA LEU A 90 -4.12 -3.56 13.30
C LEU A 90 -2.92 -2.89 13.95
N SER A 91 -2.25 -1.95 13.28
CA SER A 91 -1.07 -1.27 13.82
C SER A 91 -1.41 -0.49 15.10
N ARG A 92 -2.65 0.00 15.23
CA ARG A 92 -3.14 0.63 16.47
C ARG A 92 -3.13 -0.32 17.66
N LEU A 93 -3.33 -1.62 17.45
CA LEU A 93 -3.29 -2.62 18.54
C LEU A 93 -1.86 -3.07 18.85
N THR A 94 -0.99 -3.08 17.83
CA THR A 94 0.40 -3.55 17.99
C THR A 94 1.37 -2.47 18.44
N VAL A 95 1.05 -1.18 18.31
CA VAL A 95 1.92 -0.08 18.73
C VAL A 95 2.24 -0.15 20.24
N ASP A 96 1.31 -0.67 21.04
CA ASP A 96 1.48 -0.82 22.49
C ASP A 96 2.38 -2.02 22.86
N HIS A 97 2.60 -2.94 21.91
CA HIS A 97 3.39 -4.16 22.08
C HIS A 97 4.85 -4.01 21.56
N GLY A 98 5.24 -2.80 21.16
CA GLY A 98 6.60 -2.47 20.73
C GLY A 98 6.86 -2.58 19.23
N MET A 99 8.13 -2.43 18.85
CA MET A 99 8.55 -2.23 17.46
C MET A 99 8.30 -3.44 16.55
N GLY A 100 8.56 -4.66 17.03
CA GLY A 100 8.46 -5.87 16.21
C GLY A 100 7.05 -6.11 15.66
N PRO A 101 6.03 -6.22 16.53
CA PRO A 101 4.63 -6.35 16.11
C PRO A 101 4.16 -5.20 15.21
N PHE A 102 4.58 -3.97 15.52
CA PHE A 102 4.29 -2.80 14.70
C PHE A 102 4.89 -2.89 13.29
N ILE A 103 6.12 -3.38 13.13
CA ILE A 103 6.73 -3.57 11.81
C ILE A 103 5.95 -4.58 10.97
N VAL A 104 5.46 -5.65 11.57
CA VAL A 104 4.69 -6.68 10.85
C VAL A 104 3.37 -6.09 10.35
N THR A 105 2.59 -5.46 11.23
CA THR A 105 1.26 -4.94 10.87
C THR A 105 1.33 -3.68 10.02
N TYR A 106 2.24 -2.77 10.34
CA TYR A 106 2.33 -1.48 9.67
C TYR A 106 3.26 -1.49 8.46
N CYS A 107 4.43 -2.14 8.51
CA CYS A 107 5.40 -2.03 7.42
C CYS A 107 5.20 -3.14 6.39
N ILE A 108 5.07 -4.39 6.86
CA ILE A 108 4.94 -5.54 5.97
C ILE A 108 3.54 -5.53 5.32
N MET A 109 2.46 -5.57 6.10
CA MET A 109 1.11 -5.65 5.51
C MET A 109 0.78 -4.42 4.64
N PHE A 110 1.22 -3.22 5.04
CA PHE A 110 1.07 -2.02 4.21
C PHE A 110 1.94 -2.05 2.95
N GLY A 111 3.17 -2.56 3.03
CA GLY A 111 4.04 -2.76 1.88
C GLY A 111 3.39 -3.66 0.82
N PHE A 112 2.77 -4.78 1.24
CA PHE A 112 1.92 -5.60 0.37
C PHE A 112 0.71 -4.81 -0.17
N GLY A 113 0.10 -3.99 0.68
CA GLY A 113 -1.04 -3.16 0.32
C GLY A 113 -0.76 -2.13 -0.77
N ILE A 114 0.45 -1.56 -0.79
CA ILE A 114 0.88 -0.66 -1.85
C ILE A 114 1.38 -1.41 -3.09
N GLY A 115 2.25 -2.40 -2.92
CA GLY A 115 2.93 -2.97 -4.08
C GLY A 115 2.00 -3.75 -5.02
N LEU A 116 1.02 -4.48 -4.48
CA LEU A 116 0.08 -5.25 -5.30
C LEU A 116 -0.74 -4.37 -6.27
N PRO A 117 -1.45 -3.32 -5.82
CA PRO A 117 -2.31 -2.53 -6.70
C PRO A 117 -1.53 -1.58 -7.61
N TYR A 118 -0.37 -1.08 -7.16
CA TYR A 118 0.42 -0.09 -7.90
C TYR A 118 0.86 -0.60 -9.27
N SER A 119 1.35 -1.84 -9.34
CA SER A 119 1.73 -2.49 -10.61
C SER A 119 0.55 -2.64 -11.58
N VAL A 120 -0.65 -2.87 -11.04
CA VAL A 120 -1.87 -3.08 -11.83
C VAL A 120 -2.39 -1.78 -12.42
N PHE A 121 -2.34 -0.67 -11.67
CA PHE A 121 -2.77 0.62 -12.22
C PHE A 121 -1.90 1.06 -13.40
N LEU A 122 -0.58 0.83 -13.33
CA LEU A 122 0.32 1.09 -14.44
C LEU A 122 -0.02 0.22 -15.66
N SER A 123 -0.31 -1.07 -15.44
CA SER A 123 -0.69 -1.99 -16.51
C SER A 123 -2.04 -1.61 -17.15
N VAL A 124 -3.05 -1.26 -16.34
CA VAL A 124 -4.35 -0.81 -16.84
C VAL A 124 -4.22 0.50 -17.63
N ALA A 125 -3.43 1.46 -17.15
CA ALA A 125 -3.17 2.71 -17.86
C ALA A 125 -2.51 2.45 -19.22
N SER A 126 -1.53 1.54 -19.30
CA SER A 126 -0.89 1.18 -20.57
C SER A 126 -1.81 0.42 -21.55
N SER A 127 -2.86 -0.24 -21.05
CA SER A 127 -3.79 -1.02 -21.87
C SER A 127 -4.87 -0.17 -22.56
N VAL A 128 -5.02 1.09 -22.13
CA VAL A 128 -5.88 2.07 -22.81
C VAL A 128 -5.14 2.57 -24.04
N ASN A 129 -5.11 1.75 -25.09
CA ASN A 129 -4.83 2.24 -26.43
C ASN A 129 -5.96 3.18 -26.83
N ILE A 130 -5.65 4.47 -26.82
CA ILE A 130 -6.35 5.52 -27.57
C ILE A 130 -6.21 5.20 -29.06
#